data_AF-A0A956UD45-F1
#
_entry.id   AF-A0A956UD45-F1
#
_cell.length_a   1.000
_cell.length_b   1.000
_cell.length_c   1.000
_cell.angle_alpha   90.00
_cell.angle_beta   90.00
_cell.angle_gamma   90.00
#
_symmetry.space_group_name_H-M   'P 1'
#
loop_
_entity.id
_entity.type
_entity.pdbx_description
1 polymer ?
#
loop_
_entity_poly.entity_id
_entity_poly.type
_entity_poly.pdbx_seq_one_letter_code
_entity_poly.pdbx_strand_id
1 'polypeptide(L)'
;AKEEPNSWQAHFYLGHTLMTLGRVNEAKHQYEVCKHVSNHPAVQAHCDKALSQVEEYNAKVKPQAGGSTASSNAGTASGGEETTADAEPSPEDKRKAEIQAKKDKVMQEARDQCSKIRQEAEAQIRNEKAGSNQHFRYSDGSIGTDISDEREAEIRGAAEEKCKRIMNSAEARARGYR
;
A
#
# COMPACT_ATOMS: atom_id res chain seq x y z
N ALA A 1 -30.46 18.83 -26.28
CA ALA A 1 -30.17 18.39 -24.91
C ALA A 1 -30.13 19.63 -24.03
N LYS A 2 -30.82 19.66 -22.90
CA LYS A 2 -30.78 20.79 -21.98
C LYS A 2 -29.42 20.71 -21.29
N GLU A 3 -28.49 21.57 -21.66
CA GLU A 3 -27.27 21.74 -20.87
C GLU A 3 -27.73 22.32 -19.54
N GLU A 4 -27.60 21.54 -18.46
CA GLU A 4 -27.83 22.01 -17.11
C GLU A 4 -26.47 22.40 -16.52
N PRO A 5 -26.02 23.66 -16.71
CA PRO A 5 -24.71 24.11 -16.24
C PRO A 5 -24.58 24.12 -14.71
N ASN A 6 -25.66 23.80 -14.00
CA ASN A 6 -25.74 23.74 -12.53
C ASN A 6 -26.08 22.33 -12.03
N SER A 7 -25.71 21.28 -12.77
CA SER A 7 -25.84 19.92 -12.25
C SER A 7 -24.63 19.56 -11.39
N TRP A 8 -24.83 19.38 -10.08
CA TRP A 8 -23.78 18.92 -9.17
C TRP A 8 -23.16 17.60 -9.65
N GLN A 9 -23.94 16.70 -10.25
CA GLN A 9 -23.45 15.43 -10.79
C GLN A 9 -22.42 15.66 -11.89
N ALA A 10 -22.70 16.59 -12.80
CA ALA A 10 -21.79 16.90 -13.90
C ALA A 10 -20.45 17.43 -13.39
N HIS A 11 -20.48 18.35 -12.42
CA HIS A 11 -19.27 18.88 -11.79
C HIS A 11 -18.49 17.80 -11.04
N PHE A 12 -19.17 16.91 -10.31
CA PHE A 12 -18.52 15.82 -9.60
C PHE A 12 -17.81 14.82 -10.53
N TYR A 13 -18.50 14.36 -11.58
CA TYR A 13 -17.91 13.43 -12.53
C TYR A 13 -16.79 14.08 -13.35
N LEU A 14 -16.92 15.36 -13.72
CA LEU A 14 -15.86 16.10 -14.38
C LEU A 14 -14.61 16.21 -13.49
N GLY A 15 -14.79 16.47 -12.19
CA GLY A 15 -13.71 16.45 -11.20
C GLY A 15 -12.97 15.11 -11.17
N HIS A 16 -13.71 13.98 -11.18
CA HIS A 16 -13.11 12.65 -11.24
C HIS A 16 -12.34 12.41 -12.54
N THR A 17 -12.91 12.79 -13.68
CA THR A 17 -12.21 12.67 -14.98
C THR A 17 -10.93 13.49 -15.00
N LEU A 18 -10.96 14.72 -14.46
CA LEU A 18 -9.78 15.58 -14.37
C LEU A 18 -8.70 15.01 -13.43
N MET A 19 -9.09 14.34 -12.33
CA MET A 19 -8.17 13.59 -11.48
C MET A 19 -7.48 12.45 -12.25
N THR A 20 -8.22 11.69 -13.04
CA THR A 20 -7.65 10.62 -13.88
C THR A 20 -6.69 11.17 -14.93
N LEU A 21 -6.95 12.39 -15.45
CA LEU A 21 -6.08 13.08 -16.40
C LEU A 21 -4.88 13.79 -15.73
N GLY A 22 -4.75 13.76 -14.40
CA GLY A 22 -3.69 14.45 -13.66
C GLY A 22 -3.85 15.97 -13.62
N ARG A 23 -4.99 16.52 -14.03
CA ARG A 23 -5.30 17.96 -14.00
C ARG A 23 -5.86 18.36 -12.63
N VAL A 24 -5.00 18.25 -11.62
CA VAL A 24 -5.37 18.33 -10.19
C VAL A 24 -6.04 19.65 -9.81
N ASN A 25 -5.49 20.78 -10.28
CA ASN A 25 -6.02 22.11 -9.95
C ASN A 25 -7.43 22.31 -10.50
N GLU A 26 -7.71 21.79 -11.70
CA GLU A 26 -9.02 21.89 -12.31
C GLU A 26 -10.01 20.93 -11.67
N ALA A 27 -9.55 19.74 -11.28
CA ALA A 27 -10.37 18.80 -10.51
C ALA A 27 -10.83 19.42 -9.18
N LYS A 28 -9.93 20.10 -8.46
CA LYS A 28 -10.25 20.80 -7.21
C LYS A 28 -11.38 21.81 -7.40
N HIS A 29 -11.26 22.67 -8.41
CA HIS A 29 -12.28 23.67 -8.74
C HIS A 29 -13.65 23.03 -9.03
N GLN A 30 -13.68 21.92 -9.76
CA GLN A 30 -14.95 21.24 -10.07
C GLN A 30 -15.62 20.62 -8.83
N TYR A 31 -14.84 20.10 -7.87
CA TYR A 31 -15.41 19.63 -6.60
C TYR A 31 -15.91 20.77 -5.71
N GLU A 32 -15.23 21.92 -5.70
CA GLU A 32 -15.70 23.12 -4.99
C GLU A 32 -17.03 23.60 -5.58
N VAL A 33 -17.13 23.71 -6.91
CA VAL A 33 -18.39 24.07 -7.59
C VAL A 33 -19.49 23.05 -7.30
N CYS A 34 -19.19 21.74 -7.35
CA CYS A 34 -20.15 20.69 -6.99
C CYS A 34 -20.70 20.87 -5.56
N LYS A 35 -19.82 21.19 -4.61
CA LYS A 35 -20.21 21.47 -3.21
C LYS A 35 -21.11 22.70 -3.10
N HIS A 36 -20.83 23.76 -3.87
CA HIS A 36 -21.63 24.98 -3.86
C HIS A 36 -22.99 24.83 -4.53
N VAL A 37 -23.08 24.02 -5.58
CA VAL A 37 -24.31 23.79 -6.34
C VAL A 37 -25.22 22.76 -5.65
N SER A 38 -24.65 21.87 -4.82
CA SER A 38 -25.42 20.87 -4.08
C SER A 38 -25.89 21.36 -2.72
N ASN A 39 -27.19 21.24 -2.46
CA ASN A 39 -27.79 21.45 -1.14
C ASN A 39 -27.94 20.14 -0.34
N HIS A 40 -27.48 19.01 -0.89
CA HIS A 40 -27.63 17.70 -0.27
C HIS A 40 -26.40 17.37 0.59
N PRO A 41 -26.55 17.10 1.90
CA PRO A 41 -25.42 16.92 2.81
C PRO A 41 -24.51 15.75 2.44
N ALA A 42 -25.07 14.65 1.93
CA ALA A 42 -24.26 13.52 1.46
C ALA A 42 -23.38 13.90 0.24
N VAL A 43 -23.86 14.73 -0.67
CA VAL A 43 -23.10 15.18 -1.84
C VAL A 43 -21.96 16.09 -1.39
N GLN A 44 -22.22 16.99 -0.45
CA GLN A 44 -21.18 17.84 0.14
C GLN A 44 -20.11 17.01 0.84
N ALA A 45 -20.48 15.98 1.60
CA ALA A 45 -19.52 15.06 2.23
C ALA A 45 -18.68 14.28 1.19
N HIS A 46 -19.28 13.88 0.07
CA HIS A 46 -18.54 13.27 -1.03
C HIS A 46 -17.56 14.24 -1.69
N CYS A 47 -17.94 15.51 -1.85
CA CYS A 47 -17.05 16.55 -2.38
C CYS A 47 -15.89 16.83 -1.42
N ASP A 48 -16.16 16.89 -0.12
CA ASP A 48 -15.12 17.09 0.90
C ASP A 48 -14.10 15.95 0.90
N LYS A 49 -14.58 14.71 0.79
CA LYS A 49 -13.71 13.55 0.61
C LYS A 49 -12.86 13.65 -0.67
N ALA A 50 -13.47 14.04 -1.78
CA ALA A 50 -12.77 14.20 -3.05
C ALA A 50 -11.71 15.31 -3.00
N LEU A 51 -11.99 16.42 -2.30
CA LEU A 51 -11.04 17.51 -2.08
C LEU A 51 -9.85 17.07 -1.22
N SER A 52 -10.06 16.28 -0.16
CA SER A 52 -8.93 15.71 0.61
C SER A 52 -8.05 14.80 -0.25
N GLN A 53 -8.65 13.99 -1.12
CA GLN A 53 -7.90 13.12 -2.05
C GLN A 53 -7.07 13.93 -3.06
N VAL A 54 -7.61 15.06 -3.54
CA VAL A 54 -6.87 16.01 -4.39
C VAL A 54 -5.64 16.55 -3.66
N GLU A 55 -5.79 16.94 -2.40
CA GLU A 55 -4.68 17.46 -1.58
C GLU A 55 -3.60 16.41 -1.33
N GLU A 56 -3.98 15.18 -0.97
CA GLU A 56 -3.05 14.07 -0.83
C GLU A 56 -2.32 13.75 -2.15
N TYR A 57 -3.04 13.75 -3.27
CA TYR A 57 -2.47 13.51 -4.59
C TYR A 57 -1.48 14.62 -4.96
N ASN A 58 -1.83 15.88 -4.70
CA ASN A 58 -0.93 17.01 -4.95
C ASN A 58 0.33 16.95 -4.08
N ALA A 59 0.20 16.57 -2.80
CA ALA A 59 1.34 16.36 -1.90
C ALA A 59 2.27 15.24 -2.37
N LYS A 60 1.71 14.16 -2.94
CA LYS A 60 2.48 13.02 -3.49
C LYS A 60 3.14 13.35 -4.84
N VAL A 61 2.49 14.16 -5.68
CA VAL A 61 2.97 14.52 -7.03
C VAL A 61 3.98 15.67 -7.01
N LYS A 62 4.09 16.43 -5.90
CA LYS A 62 5.10 17.47 -5.74
C LYS A 62 6.35 17.00 -4.95
N PRO A 63 7.32 16.30 -5.59
CA PRO A 63 8.69 16.31 -5.11
C PRO A 63 9.67 16.70 -6.23
N GLN A 64 10.00 17.99 -6.34
CA GLN A 64 11.36 18.41 -6.73
C GLN A 64 11.55 19.93 -6.54
N ALA A 65 11.94 20.31 -5.32
CA ALA A 65 12.80 21.45 -5.09
C ALA A 65 13.59 21.20 -3.80
N GLY A 66 14.76 20.59 -3.96
CA GLY A 66 15.89 20.68 -3.03
C GLY A 66 15.80 19.86 -1.75
N GLY A 67 16.89 19.16 -1.43
CA GLY A 67 17.13 18.71 -0.06
C GLY A 67 17.74 17.33 0.04
N SER A 68 18.95 17.16 -0.47
CA SER A 68 19.87 16.18 0.10
C SER A 68 20.05 16.50 1.59
N THR A 69 19.72 15.56 2.46
CA THR A 69 20.28 15.53 3.82
C THR A 69 20.35 14.09 4.28
N ALA A 70 21.59 13.59 4.27
CA ALA A 70 22.00 12.53 5.17
C ALA A 70 21.71 12.97 6.61
N SER A 71 21.21 12.06 7.43
CA SER A 71 21.34 12.18 8.88
C SER A 71 21.74 10.83 9.44
N SER A 72 23.03 10.74 9.73
CA SER A 72 23.58 10.04 10.88
C SER A 72 22.71 10.26 12.11
N ASN A 73 22.55 9.22 12.94
CA ASN A 73 22.79 9.43 14.36
C ASN A 73 23.23 8.16 15.08
N ALA A 74 24.28 8.38 15.86
CA ALA A 74 24.90 7.45 16.78
C ALA A 74 24.02 7.25 18.03
N GLY A 75 24.06 6.04 18.57
CA GLY A 75 23.60 5.68 19.90
C GLY A 75 24.62 4.74 20.54
N THR A 76 25.48 5.32 21.37
CA THR A 76 26.55 4.66 22.13
C THR A 76 26.00 4.03 23.42
N ALA A 77 26.75 3.01 23.89
CA ALA A 77 26.80 2.37 25.23
C ALA A 77 26.07 1.01 25.29
N SER A 78 26.63 -0.08 25.84
CA SER A 78 27.87 -0.31 26.58
C SER A 78 28.00 -1.83 26.83
N GLY A 79 29.23 -2.35 26.83
CA GLY A 79 29.63 -3.44 27.71
C GLY A 79 29.92 -4.80 27.07
N GLY A 80 31.19 -5.20 27.08
CA GLY A 80 31.62 -6.58 26.82
C GLY A 80 32.95 -6.65 26.09
N GLU A 81 34.04 -6.46 26.83
CA GLU A 81 35.42 -6.76 26.41
C GLU A 81 35.56 -8.15 25.78
N GLU A 82 36.16 -8.22 24.59
CA GLU A 82 37.25 -9.16 24.36
C GLU A 82 38.21 -8.60 23.32
N THR A 83 39.43 -8.33 23.79
CA THR A 83 40.55 -7.80 23.03
C THR A 83 41.00 -8.80 21.97
N THR A 84 40.73 -8.51 20.69
CA THR A 84 41.60 -8.94 19.60
C THR A 84 41.82 -7.79 18.62
N ALA A 85 43.08 -7.60 18.24
CA ALA A 85 43.64 -6.45 17.55
C ALA A 85 42.90 -6.04 16.27
N ASP A 86 42.78 -4.71 16.07
CA ASP A 86 42.39 -4.05 14.82
C ASP A 86 43.15 -4.61 13.60
N ALA A 87 42.50 -5.50 12.87
CA ALA A 87 42.79 -5.77 11.47
C ALA A 87 41.69 -5.11 10.64
N GLU A 88 42.05 -4.07 9.87
CA GLU A 88 41.18 -3.49 8.85
C GLU A 88 40.64 -4.64 7.97
N PRO A 89 39.31 -4.81 7.83
CA PRO A 89 38.77 -5.97 7.17
C PRO A 89 39.29 -6.00 5.73
N SER A 90 39.81 -7.17 5.34
CA SER A 90 40.39 -7.37 4.02
C SER A 90 39.40 -6.91 2.94
N PRO A 91 39.87 -6.35 1.80
CA PRO A 91 39.01 -6.02 0.67
C PRO A 91 38.09 -7.19 0.24
N GLU A 92 38.51 -8.44 0.46
CA GLU A 92 37.69 -9.62 0.21
C GLU A 92 36.52 -9.78 1.18
N ASP A 93 36.69 -9.44 2.45
CA ASP A 93 35.64 -9.51 3.46
C ASP A 93 34.61 -8.40 3.26
N LYS A 94 35.06 -7.19 2.88
CA LYS A 94 34.20 -6.09 2.45
C LYS A 94 33.33 -6.52 1.25
N ARG A 95 33.93 -7.15 0.23
CA ARG A 95 33.20 -7.69 -0.95
C ARG A 95 32.18 -8.78 -0.57
N LYS A 96 32.55 -9.72 0.31
CA LYS A 96 31.64 -10.78 0.78
C LYS A 96 30.45 -10.20 1.57
N ALA A 97 30.71 -9.24 2.45
CA ALA A 97 29.67 -8.55 3.21
C ALA A 97 28.70 -7.80 2.30
N GLU A 98 29.19 -7.10 1.28
CA GLU A 98 28.33 -6.44 0.29
C GLU A 98 27.47 -7.42 -0.53
N ILE A 99 28.04 -8.55 -0.93
CA ILE A 99 27.31 -9.63 -1.62
C ILE A 99 26.20 -10.18 -0.70
N GLN A 100 26.51 -10.39 0.57
CA GLN A 100 25.54 -10.88 1.54
C GLN A 100 24.43 -9.85 1.77
N ALA A 101 24.76 -8.57 1.94
CA ALA A 101 23.78 -7.49 2.08
C ALA A 101 22.84 -7.40 0.85
N LYS A 102 23.36 -7.62 -0.36
CA LYS A 102 22.53 -7.67 -1.58
C LYS A 102 21.58 -8.87 -1.58
N LYS A 103 22.04 -10.05 -1.16
CA LYS A 103 21.19 -11.25 -1.01
C LYS A 103 20.08 -11.02 0.02
N ASP A 104 20.44 -10.46 1.17
CA ASP A 104 19.50 -10.19 2.25
C ASP A 104 18.45 -9.17 1.83
N LYS A 105 18.85 -8.11 1.12
CA LYS A 105 17.93 -7.13 0.55
C LYS A 105 16.92 -7.78 -0.41
N VAL A 106 17.38 -8.64 -1.32
CA VAL A 106 16.52 -9.35 -2.27
C VAL A 106 15.51 -10.26 -1.54
N MET A 107 15.96 -10.96 -0.50
CA MET A 107 15.08 -11.80 0.31
C MET A 107 14.12 -10.99 1.18
N GLN A 108 14.54 -9.83 1.68
CA GLN A 108 13.70 -8.93 2.47
C GLN A 108 12.58 -8.33 1.61
N GLU A 109 12.90 -7.83 0.42
CA GLU A 109 11.89 -7.34 -0.53
C GLU A 109 10.85 -8.42 -0.87
N ALA A 110 11.28 -9.67 -1.01
CA ALA A 110 10.39 -10.80 -1.25
C ALA A 110 9.46 -11.09 -0.06
N ARG A 111 9.98 -11.02 1.17
CA ARG A 111 9.19 -11.16 2.40
C ARG A 111 8.16 -10.04 2.52
N ASP A 112 8.55 -8.81 2.24
CA ASP A 112 7.66 -7.65 2.29
C ASP A 112 6.52 -7.79 1.26
N GLN A 113 6.84 -8.25 0.04
CA GLN A 113 5.82 -8.58 -0.97
C GLN A 113 4.87 -9.69 -0.50
N CYS A 114 5.38 -10.75 0.12
CA CYS A 114 4.55 -11.82 0.66
C CYS A 114 3.64 -11.33 1.78
N SER A 115 4.16 -10.48 2.67
CA SER A 115 3.37 -9.85 3.73
C SER A 115 2.21 -9.05 3.17
N LYS A 116 2.47 -8.23 2.14
CA LYS A 116 1.45 -7.44 1.46
C LYS A 116 0.37 -8.33 0.82
N ILE A 117 0.76 -9.39 0.13
CA ILE A 117 -0.18 -10.33 -0.52
C ILE A 117 -1.09 -11.00 0.52
N ARG A 118 -0.54 -11.38 1.69
CA ARG A 118 -1.34 -11.95 2.78
C ARG A 118 -2.34 -10.95 3.36
N GLN A 119 -1.91 -9.70 3.57
CA GLN A 119 -2.80 -8.63 4.02
C GLN A 119 -3.92 -8.35 3.02
N GLU A 120 -3.62 -8.35 1.71
CA GLU A 120 -4.62 -8.20 0.65
C GLU A 120 -5.63 -9.34 0.65
N ALA A 121 -5.17 -10.58 0.86
CA ALA A 121 -6.03 -11.76 0.97
C ALA A 121 -6.96 -11.69 2.19
N GLU A 122 -6.46 -11.25 3.34
CA GLU A 122 -7.28 -11.03 4.54
C GLU A 122 -8.29 -9.90 4.34
N ALA A 123 -7.89 -8.81 3.67
CA ALA A 123 -8.80 -7.73 3.32
C ALA A 123 -9.91 -8.19 2.36
N GLN A 124 -9.57 -9.05 1.40
CA GLN A 124 -10.55 -9.68 0.50
C GLN A 124 -11.53 -10.54 1.29
N ILE A 125 -11.04 -11.42 2.16
CA ILE A 125 -11.90 -12.25 3.03
C ILE A 125 -12.84 -11.35 3.83
N ARG A 126 -12.32 -10.31 4.48
CA ARG A 126 -13.13 -9.37 5.28
C ARG A 126 -14.21 -8.69 4.44
N ASN A 127 -13.87 -8.26 3.23
CA ASN A 127 -14.81 -7.61 2.32
C ASN A 127 -15.89 -8.58 1.83
N GLU A 128 -15.52 -9.81 1.47
CA GLU A 128 -16.47 -10.85 1.05
C GLU A 128 -17.40 -11.24 2.21
N LYS A 129 -16.88 -11.36 3.44
CA LYS A 129 -17.70 -11.58 4.65
C LYS A 129 -18.70 -10.46 4.89
N ALA A 130 -18.25 -9.21 4.81
CA ALA A 130 -19.09 -8.03 5.03
C ALA A 130 -20.18 -7.86 3.95
N GLY A 131 -19.91 -8.32 2.72
CA GLY A 131 -20.87 -8.30 1.62
C GLY A 131 -21.68 -9.59 1.46
N SER A 132 -21.47 -10.61 2.31
CA SER A 132 -22.12 -11.91 2.15
C SER A 132 -23.61 -11.85 2.50
N ASN A 133 -24.42 -12.55 1.71
CA ASN A 133 -25.82 -12.80 1.98
C ASN A 133 -26.09 -14.21 2.53
N GLN A 134 -25.03 -15.00 2.78
CA GLN A 134 -25.16 -16.34 3.32
C GLN A 134 -25.08 -16.31 4.85
N HIS A 135 -26.03 -16.97 5.50
CA HIS A 135 -26.10 -17.08 6.95
C HIS A 135 -25.54 -18.41 7.42
N PHE A 136 -24.60 -18.36 8.36
CA PHE A 136 -24.00 -19.53 8.98
C PHE A 136 -24.41 -19.61 10.45
N ARG A 137 -24.65 -20.83 10.93
CA ARG A 137 -24.83 -21.13 12.36
C ARG A 137 -23.49 -21.57 12.92
N TYR A 138 -23.00 -20.84 13.91
CA TYR A 138 -21.76 -21.17 14.59
C TYR A 138 -21.99 -22.16 15.76
N SER A 139 -20.91 -22.72 16.29
CA SER A 139 -20.94 -23.74 17.35
C SER A 139 -21.49 -23.23 18.69
N ASP A 140 -21.44 -21.92 18.92
CA ASP A 140 -22.04 -21.24 20.07
C ASP A 140 -23.57 -20.99 19.90
N GLY A 141 -24.13 -21.41 18.75
CA GLY A 141 -25.54 -21.22 18.41
C GLY A 141 -25.86 -19.85 17.80
N SER A 142 -24.87 -18.96 17.65
CA SER A 142 -25.05 -17.67 17.00
C SER A 142 -25.24 -17.83 15.48
N ILE A 143 -25.91 -16.85 14.87
CA ILE A 143 -26.11 -16.78 13.42
C ILE A 143 -25.48 -15.50 12.92
N GLY A 144 -24.56 -15.60 11.95
CA GLY A 144 -23.93 -14.45 11.31
C GLY A 144 -23.84 -14.62 9.80
N THR A 145 -23.53 -13.54 9.10
CA THR A 145 -23.21 -13.58 7.67
C THR A 145 -21.73 -13.85 7.48
N ASP A 146 -21.40 -14.85 6.68
CA ASP A 146 -20.02 -15.27 6.46
C ASP A 146 -19.81 -15.83 5.05
N ILE A 147 -18.56 -16.14 4.70
CA ILE A 147 -18.21 -16.95 3.53
C ILE A 147 -17.90 -18.38 3.95
N SER A 148 -17.96 -19.33 3.01
CA SER A 148 -17.64 -20.73 3.31
C SER A 148 -16.16 -20.90 3.67
N ASP A 149 -15.87 -21.91 4.50
CA ASP A 149 -14.50 -22.29 4.86
C ASP A 149 -13.66 -22.63 3.62
N GLU A 150 -14.29 -23.24 2.61
CA GLU A 150 -13.67 -23.54 1.31
C GLU A 150 -13.23 -22.25 0.61
N ARG A 151 -14.09 -21.22 0.59
CA ARG A 151 -13.78 -19.94 -0.04
C ARG A 151 -12.65 -19.21 0.69
N GLU A 152 -12.63 -19.26 2.02
CA GLU A 152 -11.48 -18.73 2.78
C GLU A 152 -10.18 -19.45 2.45
N ALA A 153 -10.23 -20.79 2.41
CA ALA A 153 -9.08 -21.62 2.11
C ALA A 153 -8.55 -21.37 0.68
N GLU A 154 -9.43 -21.17 -0.30
CA GLU A 154 -9.06 -20.80 -1.66
C GLU A 154 -8.31 -19.46 -1.71
N ILE A 155 -8.83 -18.43 -1.04
CA ILE A 155 -8.22 -17.10 -1.03
C ILE A 155 -6.84 -17.14 -0.35
N ARG A 156 -6.74 -17.80 0.80
CA ARG A 156 -5.46 -17.98 1.51
C ARG A 156 -4.49 -18.83 0.71
N GLY A 157 -4.93 -19.95 0.14
CA GLY A 157 -4.11 -20.84 -0.68
C GLY A 157 -3.56 -20.16 -1.94
N ALA A 158 -4.39 -19.36 -2.62
CA ALA A 158 -3.94 -18.57 -3.77
C ALA A 158 -2.88 -17.52 -3.38
N ALA A 159 -3.02 -16.89 -2.21
CA ALA A 159 -2.04 -15.96 -1.67
C ALA A 159 -0.71 -16.67 -1.32
N GLU A 160 -0.77 -17.84 -0.70
CA GLU A 160 0.40 -18.64 -0.35
C GLU A 160 1.16 -19.12 -1.59
N GLU A 161 0.47 -19.60 -2.63
CA GLU A 161 1.11 -20.01 -3.87
C GLU A 161 1.80 -18.84 -4.58
N LYS A 162 1.22 -17.63 -4.55
CA LYS A 162 1.89 -16.41 -5.03
C LYS A 162 3.15 -16.11 -4.22
N CYS A 163 3.05 -16.16 -2.89
CA CYS A 163 4.19 -15.95 -1.99
C CYS A 163 5.34 -16.94 -2.29
N LYS A 164 5.00 -18.22 -2.47
CA LYS A 164 5.97 -19.29 -2.78
C LYS A 164 6.71 -19.01 -4.08
N ARG A 165 6.02 -18.55 -5.13
CA ARG A 165 6.66 -18.18 -6.41
C ARG A 165 7.62 -16.99 -6.25
N ILE A 166 7.22 -15.97 -5.48
CA ILE A 166 8.05 -14.79 -5.21
C ILE A 166 9.31 -15.18 -4.44
N MET A 167 9.16 -15.99 -3.38
CA MET A 167 10.29 -16.46 -2.58
C MET A 167 11.25 -17.31 -3.41
N ASN A 168 10.76 -18.27 -4.19
CA ASN A 168 11.60 -19.09 -5.07
C ASN A 168 12.36 -18.24 -6.10
N SER A 169 11.70 -17.23 -6.68
CA SER A 169 12.33 -16.28 -7.60
C SER A 169 13.41 -15.44 -6.90
N ALA A 170 13.15 -15.00 -5.68
CA ALA A 170 14.11 -14.23 -4.87
C ALA A 170 15.33 -15.08 -4.48
N GLU A 171 15.14 -16.34 -4.10
CA GLU A 171 16.24 -17.26 -3.82
C GLU A 171 17.11 -17.48 -5.06
N ALA A 172 16.49 -17.68 -6.23
CA ALA A 172 17.22 -17.82 -7.49
C ALA A 172 18.05 -16.56 -7.80
N ARG A 173 17.48 -15.37 -7.60
CA ARG A 173 18.21 -14.09 -7.74
C ARG A 173 19.35 -13.96 -6.73
N ALA A 174 19.10 -14.31 -5.46
CA ALA A 174 20.10 -14.25 -4.40
C ALA A 174 21.29 -15.18 -4.68
N ARG A 175 21.04 -16.39 -5.20
CA ARG A 175 22.09 -17.33 -5.61
C ARG A 175 22.96 -16.81 -6.77
N GLY A 176 22.46 -15.87 -7.57
CA GLY A 176 23.19 -15.25 -8.67
C GLY A 176 24.32 -14.30 -8.24
N TYR A 177 24.32 -13.80 -6.99
CA TYR A 177 25.39 -12.93 -6.50
C TYR A 177 26.64 -13.75 -6.11
N ARG A 178 27.77 -13.51 -6.78
CA ARG A 178 29.09 -14.13 -6.60
C ARG A 178 30.20 -13.11 -6.38
#